data_AF-A0A7X7X9D4-F1
#
_entry.id   AF-A0A7X7X9D4-F1
#
_cell.length_a   1.000
_cell.length_b   1.000
_cell.length_c   1.000
_cell.angle_alpha   90.00
_cell.angle_beta   90.00
_cell.angle_gamma   90.00
#
_symmetry.space_group_name_H-M   'P 1'
#
loop_
_entity.id
_entity.type
_entity.pdbx_description
1 polymer ?
#
loop_
_entity_poly.entity_id
_entity_poly.type
_entity_poly.pdbx_seq_one_letter_code
_entity_poly.pdbx_strand_id
1 'polypeptide(L)'
;MKQIAEISSLNVNTLSLIENSKNSPSISTLQSLPTAMNVPIKDFFEPIEPITPVVFTKQDQHPQALNEKSIINNLGKGLSSSTLEPFVLTMEKFANSQ
;
A
#
# COMPACT_ATOMS: atom_id res chain seq x y z
N MET A 1 -21.80 -12.70 -12.18
CA MET A 1 -22.32 -11.93 -11.02
C MET A 1 -23.05 -12.79 -9.99
N LYS A 2 -24.13 -13.53 -10.33
CA LYS A 2 -24.91 -14.34 -9.36
C LYS A 2 -24.07 -15.37 -8.58
N GLN A 3 -23.17 -16.10 -9.26
CA GLN A 3 -22.28 -17.08 -8.60
C GLN A 3 -21.34 -16.43 -7.58
N ILE A 4 -20.81 -15.24 -7.87
CA ILE A 4 -19.93 -14.52 -6.93
C ILE A 4 -20.75 -14.03 -5.73
N ALA A 5 -21.96 -13.55 -5.96
CA ALA A 5 -22.91 -13.16 -4.91
C ALA A 5 -23.16 -14.32 -3.92
N GLU A 6 -23.45 -15.50 -4.45
CA GLU A 6 -23.65 -16.72 -3.65
C GLU A 6 -22.41 -17.11 -2.84
N ILE A 7 -21.24 -17.16 -3.47
CA ILE A 7 -19.99 -17.58 -2.80
C ILE A 7 -19.52 -16.53 -1.77
N SER A 8 -19.69 -15.25 -2.06
CA SER A 8 -19.31 -14.14 -1.16
C SER A 8 -20.34 -13.86 -0.06
N SER A 9 -21.48 -14.57 -0.05
CA SER A 9 -22.65 -14.30 0.80
C SER A 9 -23.16 -12.85 0.69
N LEU A 10 -22.97 -12.23 -0.48
CA LEU A 10 -23.46 -10.89 -0.80
C LEU A 10 -24.67 -11.00 -1.72
N ASN A 11 -25.62 -10.09 -1.61
CA ASN A 11 -26.69 -10.03 -2.61
C ASN A 11 -26.19 -9.33 -3.89
N VAL A 12 -26.82 -9.65 -5.02
CA VAL A 12 -26.46 -9.10 -6.35
C VAL A 12 -26.61 -7.57 -6.40
N ASN A 13 -27.57 -7.00 -5.69
CA ASN A 13 -27.77 -5.55 -5.62
C ASN A 13 -26.62 -4.85 -4.88
N THR A 14 -26.13 -5.41 -3.78
CA THR A 14 -24.97 -4.91 -3.04
C THR A 14 -23.73 -4.91 -3.92
N LEU A 15 -23.49 -6.00 -4.66
CA LEU A 15 -22.38 -6.06 -5.62
C LEU A 15 -22.52 -5.01 -6.72
N SER A 16 -23.72 -4.83 -7.27
CA SER A 16 -23.99 -3.79 -8.27
C SER A 16 -23.75 -2.38 -7.72
N LEU A 17 -24.14 -2.11 -6.47
CA LEU A 17 -23.88 -0.82 -5.82
C LEU A 17 -22.38 -0.59 -5.61
N ILE A 18 -21.61 -1.62 -5.28
CA ILE A 18 -20.15 -1.54 -5.13
C ILE A 18 -19.47 -1.28 -6.48
N GLU A 19 -19.82 -2.06 -7.52
CA GLU A 19 -19.26 -1.89 -8.87
C GLU A 19 -19.56 -0.50 -9.46
N ASN A 20 -20.72 0.07 -9.15
CA ASN A 20 -21.10 1.41 -9.60
C ASN A 20 -20.62 2.54 -8.68
N SER A 21 -19.74 2.24 -7.70
CA SER A 21 -19.22 3.21 -6.72
C SER A 21 -20.30 3.94 -5.92
N LYS A 22 -21.48 3.35 -5.79
CA LYS A 22 -22.63 3.88 -5.04
C LYS A 22 -22.63 3.47 -3.58
N ASN A 23 -21.84 2.46 -3.22
CA ASN A 23 -21.61 2.04 -1.85
C ASN A 23 -20.16 1.62 -1.65
N SER A 24 -19.53 2.13 -0.60
CA SER A 24 -18.19 1.67 -0.23
C SER A 24 -18.29 0.27 0.37
N PRO A 25 -17.44 -0.68 -0.07
CA PRO A 25 -17.44 -2.02 0.50
C PRO A 25 -17.04 -1.98 1.99
N SER A 26 -17.71 -2.78 2.82
CA SER A 26 -17.33 -2.98 4.22
C SER A 26 -16.05 -3.81 4.34
N ILE A 27 -15.41 -3.82 5.52
CA ILE A 27 -14.27 -4.72 5.80
C ILE A 27 -14.63 -6.18 5.54
N SER A 28 -15.81 -6.62 5.98
CA SER A 28 -16.30 -7.99 5.74
C SER A 28 -16.45 -8.31 4.25
N THR A 29 -16.88 -7.33 3.45
CA THR A 29 -17.01 -7.45 2.00
C THR A 29 -15.64 -7.54 1.31
N LEU A 30 -14.68 -6.74 1.76
CA LEU A 30 -13.29 -6.76 1.27
C LEU A 30 -12.55 -8.06 1.62
N GLN A 31 -13.02 -8.81 2.62
CA GLN A 31 -12.48 -10.13 2.97
C GLN A 31 -13.18 -11.26 2.19
N SER A 32 -14.50 -11.17 1.97
CA SER A 32 -15.27 -12.24 1.33
C SER A 32 -15.11 -12.27 -0.19
N LEU A 33 -15.05 -11.10 -0.84
CA LEU A 33 -15.00 -11.02 -2.31
C LEU A 33 -13.72 -11.58 -2.93
N PRO A 34 -12.50 -11.22 -2.48
CA PRO A 34 -11.27 -11.78 -3.04
C PRO A 34 -11.23 -13.31 -2.90
N THR A 35 -11.68 -13.81 -1.73
CA THR A 35 -11.80 -15.25 -1.46
C THR A 35 -12.76 -15.93 -2.44
N ALA A 36 -13.94 -15.35 -2.67
CA ALA A 36 -14.92 -15.88 -3.61
C ALA A 36 -14.43 -15.85 -5.08
N MET A 37 -13.57 -14.90 -5.41
CA MET A 37 -12.96 -14.74 -6.74
C MET A 37 -11.65 -15.49 -6.91
N ASN A 38 -11.15 -16.14 -5.85
CA ASN A 38 -9.86 -16.82 -5.81
C ASN A 38 -8.68 -15.91 -6.23
N VAL A 39 -8.70 -14.65 -5.75
CA VAL A 39 -7.63 -13.67 -5.96
C VAL A 39 -7.11 -13.14 -4.62
N PRO A 40 -5.82 -12.77 -4.52
CA PRO A 40 -5.29 -12.08 -3.36
C PRO A 40 -6.07 -10.80 -3.03
N ILE A 41 -6.33 -10.55 -1.74
CA ILE A 41 -7.00 -9.31 -1.30
C ILE A 41 -6.25 -8.05 -1.73
N LYS A 42 -4.92 -8.11 -1.84
CA LYS A 42 -4.09 -6.98 -2.30
C LYS A 42 -4.47 -6.48 -3.69
N ASP A 43 -5.01 -7.33 -4.57
CA ASP A 43 -5.39 -6.97 -5.94
C ASP A 43 -6.57 -5.98 -5.95
N PHE A 44 -7.34 -5.88 -4.86
CA PHE A 44 -8.40 -4.88 -4.69
C PHE A 44 -7.87 -3.52 -4.23
N PHE A 45 -6.63 -3.45 -3.74
CA PHE A 45 -6.01 -2.25 -3.18
C PHE A 45 -4.77 -1.79 -3.93
N GLU A 46 -4.25 -2.61 -4.84
CA GLU A 46 -3.07 -2.26 -5.62
C GLU A 46 -3.39 -1.02 -6.47
N PRO A 47 -2.66 0.09 -6.29
CA PRO A 47 -2.93 1.30 -7.05
C PRO A 47 -2.80 1.01 -8.54
N ILE A 48 -3.76 1.51 -9.33
CA ILE A 48 -3.66 1.53 -10.81
C ILE A 48 -2.66 2.62 -11.26
N GLU A 49 -1.96 3.27 -10.31
CA GLU A 49 -0.97 4.29 -10.62
C GLU A 49 0.15 3.70 -11.49
N PRO A 50 0.58 4.43 -12.53
CA PRO A 50 1.64 3.95 -13.40
C PRO A 50 2.92 3.75 -12.58
N ILE A 51 3.50 2.56 -12.69
CA ILE A 51 4.81 2.25 -12.13
C ILE A 51 5.80 3.26 -12.71
N THR A 52 6.41 4.08 -11.85
CA THR A 52 7.48 4.99 -12.28
C THR A 52 8.76 4.18 -12.41
N PRO A 53 9.33 4.01 -13.62
CA PRO A 53 10.50 3.17 -13.82
C PRO A 53 11.78 3.79 -13.21
N VAL A 54 11.75 5.10 -12.98
CA VAL A 54 12.84 5.87 -12.38
C VAL A 54 12.26 6.78 -11.31
N VAL A 55 12.79 6.65 -10.10
CA VAL A 55 12.47 7.51 -8.97
C VAL A 55 13.66 8.42 -8.72
N PHE A 56 13.45 9.73 -8.83
CA PHE A 56 14.46 10.73 -8.51
C PHE A 56 13.97 11.55 -7.32
N THR A 57 14.74 11.56 -6.24
CA THR A 57 14.46 12.36 -5.04
C THR A 57 15.62 13.32 -4.82
N LYS A 58 15.32 14.63 -4.80
CA LYS A 58 16.32 15.65 -4.50
C LYS A 58 16.70 15.61 -3.02
N GLN A 59 17.92 16.07 -2.72
CA GLN A 59 18.49 16.05 -1.37
C GLN A 59 17.63 16.75 -0.31
N ASP A 60 16.97 17.83 -0.69
CA ASP A 60 16.09 18.66 0.14
C ASP A 60 14.68 18.06 0.33
N GLN A 61 14.36 16.96 -0.34
CA GLN A 61 13.03 16.33 -0.33
C GLN A 61 13.01 14.94 0.29
N HIS A 62 14.13 14.49 0.87
CA HIS A 62 14.17 13.23 1.58
C HIS A 62 13.29 13.28 2.83
N PRO A 63 12.33 12.34 2.99
CA PRO A 63 11.68 12.16 4.27
C PRO A 63 12.73 11.92 5.36
N GLN A 64 12.72 12.77 6.38
CA GLN A 64 13.68 12.72 7.48
C GLN A 64 13.01 12.19 8.74
N ALA A 65 13.64 11.20 9.36
CA ALA A 65 13.40 10.81 10.74
C ALA A 65 14.58 11.28 11.59
N LEU A 66 14.30 12.11 12.59
CA LEU A 66 15.29 12.64 13.52
C LEU A 66 15.23 11.86 14.83
N ASN A 67 16.40 11.41 15.29
CA ASN A 67 16.65 10.94 16.65
C ASN A 67 17.69 11.89 17.28
N GLU A 68 17.79 11.90 18.61
CA GLU A 68 18.67 12.77 19.40
C GLU A 68 20.14 12.76 18.95
N LYS A 69 20.61 11.69 18.28
CA LYS A 69 22.02 11.51 17.87
C LYS A 69 22.21 11.11 16.40
N SER A 70 21.12 11.05 15.63
CA SER A 70 21.16 10.55 14.25
C SER A 70 20.03 11.09 13.38
N ILE A 71 20.33 11.27 12.09
CA ILE A 71 19.37 11.64 11.05
C ILE A 71 19.29 10.47 10.06
N ILE A 72 18.08 9.96 9.83
CA ILE A 72 17.78 8.98 8.79
C ILE A 72 17.02 9.68 7.68
N ASN A 73 17.57 9.67 6.48
CA ASN A 73 16.92 10.17 5.26
C ASN A 73 16.46 8.98 4.44
N ASN A 74 15.15 8.80 4.27
CA ASN A 74 14.61 7.75 3.42
C ASN A 74 14.78 8.13 1.94
N LEU A 75 15.36 7.23 1.15
CA LEU A 75 15.55 7.39 -0.30
C LEU A 75 14.57 6.53 -1.12
N GLY A 76 13.78 5.68 -0.46
CA GLY A 76 12.87 4.73 -1.08
C GLY A 76 11.50 5.31 -1.43
N LYS A 77 11.23 6.56 -1.07
CA LYS A 77 9.95 7.21 -1.37
C LYS A 77 9.68 7.20 -2.88
N GLY A 78 8.61 6.51 -3.28
CA GLY A 78 8.17 6.40 -4.67
C GLY A 78 8.64 5.13 -5.39
N LEU A 79 9.49 4.29 -4.76
CA LEU A 79 9.77 2.96 -5.28
C LEU A 79 8.50 2.10 -5.25
N SER A 80 8.22 1.44 -6.36
CA SER A 80 7.08 0.51 -6.48
C SER A 80 7.30 -0.81 -5.74
N SER A 81 8.56 -1.16 -5.45
CA SER A 81 8.91 -2.36 -4.69
C SER A 81 9.21 -2.03 -3.24
N SER A 82 8.58 -2.76 -2.31
CA SER A 82 8.88 -2.74 -0.87
C SER A 82 10.03 -3.67 -0.48
N THR A 83 10.66 -4.35 -1.44
CA THR A 83 11.78 -5.28 -1.15
C THR A 83 13.09 -4.54 -0.88
N LEU A 84 13.19 -3.26 -1.29
CA LEU A 84 14.37 -2.43 -1.10
C LEU A 84 13.99 -1.12 -0.41
N GLU A 85 14.56 -0.87 0.75
CA GLU A 85 14.40 0.38 1.50
C GLU A 85 15.74 1.11 1.61
N PRO A 86 16.13 1.93 0.62
CA PRO A 86 17.37 2.67 0.66
C PRO A 86 17.25 3.88 1.61
N PHE A 87 18.30 4.15 2.39
CA PHE A 87 18.37 5.28 3.31
C PHE A 87 19.80 5.83 3.44
N VAL A 88 19.92 7.08 3.88
CA VAL A 88 21.18 7.68 4.33
C VAL A 88 21.10 7.91 5.83
N LEU A 89 22.07 7.39 6.55
CA LEU A 89 22.21 7.57 7.99
C LEU A 89 23.37 8.52 8.29
N THR A 90 23.07 9.65 8.91
CA THR A 90 24.05 10.58 9.46
C THR A 90 24.04 10.44 10.97
N MET A 91 25.19 10.17 11.59
CA MET A 91 25.32 10.00 13.04
C MET A 91 26.42 10.88 13.59
N GLU A 92 26.27 11.29 14.85
CA GLU A 92 27.38 11.86 15.60
C GLU A 92 28.51 10.84 15.78
N LYS A 93 29.75 11.30 15.86
CA LYS A 93 30.88 10.42 16.18
C LYS A 93 30.58 9.70 17.50
N PHE A 94 30.78 8.38 17.50
CA PHE A 94 30.54 7.49 18.65
C PHE A 94 29.07 7.27 19.03
N ALA A 95 28.10 7.64 18.18
CA ALA A 95 26.72 7.21 18.38
C ALA A 95 26.62 5.68 18.30
N ASN A 96 26.10 5.09 19.37
CA ASN A 96 25.90 3.66 19.53
C ASN A 96 24.43 3.34 19.19
N SER A 97 24.20 2.26 18.44
CA SER A 97 22.87 1.66 18.34
C SER A 97 22.53 1.07 19.70
N GLN A 98 21.52 1.64 20.38
CA GLN A 98 20.88 0.96 21.51
C GLN A 98 19.82 0.00 21.00
#